data_AF-A0A7Y2IP41-F1
#
_entry.id   AF-A0A7Y2IP41-F1
#
_cell.length_a   1.000
_cell.length_b   1.000
_cell.length_c   1.000
_cell.angle_alpha   90.00
_cell.angle_beta   90.00
_cell.angle_gamma   90.00
#
_symmetry.space_group_name_H-M   'P 1'
#
loop_
_entity.id
_entity.type
_entity.pdbx_description
1 polymer ?
#
loop_
_entity_poly.entity_id
_entity_poly.type
_entity_poly.pdbx_seq_one_letter_code
_entity_poly.pdbx_strand_id
1 'polypeptide(L)' 'MFNSLPGPTPVRIALGVAIAAVALVALFFFYDWLGQTYLDTGGTIG' A
#
# COMPACT_ATOMS: atom_id res chain seq x y z
N MET A 1 12.16 -10.94 -8.86
CA MET A 1 11.78 -9.58 -8.42
C MET A 1 12.86 -8.93 -7.56
N PHE A 2 13.30 -9.52 -6.43
CA PHE A 2 14.34 -8.90 -5.60
C PHE A 2 15.73 -8.80 -6.28
N ASN A 3 16.16 -9.84 -7.01
CA ASN A 3 17.41 -9.83 -7.78
C ASN A 3 17.38 -8.90 -9.00
N SER A 4 16.21 -8.39 -9.36
CA SER A 4 16.01 -7.46 -10.48
C SER A 4 16.14 -5.99 -10.03
N LEU A 5 16.17 -5.74 -8.72
CA LEU A 5 16.34 -4.38 -8.17
C LEU A 5 17.79 -3.91 -8.38
N PRO A 6 18.00 -2.67 -8.86
CA PRO A 6 19.34 -2.15 -9.08
C PRO A 6 20.09 -1.95 -7.75
N GLY A 7 21.41 -2.05 -7.80
CA GLY A 7 22.31 -1.72 -6.69
C GLY A 7 22.75 -2.90 -5.80
N PRO A 8 23.61 -2.65 -4.80
CA PRO A 8 24.11 -3.63 -3.83
C PRO A 8 23.00 -4.19 -2.94
N THR A 9 23.22 -5.35 -2.31
CA THR A 9 22.23 -6.03 -1.46
C THR A 9 21.54 -5.12 -0.43
N PRO A 10 22.25 -4.25 0.33
CA PRO A 10 21.59 -3.33 1.26
C PRO A 10 20.61 -2.36 0.60
N VAL A 11 20.95 -1.84 -0.59
CA VAL A 11 20.10 -0.92 -1.36
C VAL A 11 18.84 -1.63 -1.85
N ARG A 12 18.98 -2.89 -2.30
CA ARG A 12 17.83 -3.71 -2.72
C ARG A 12 16.87 -3.97 -1.57
N ILE A 13 17.40 -4.22 -0.36
CA ILE A 13 16.57 -4.38 0.85
C ILE A 13 15.78 -3.10 1.11
N ALA A 14 16.44 -1.94 1.13
CA ALA A 14 15.79 -0.65 1.35
C ALA A 14 14.70 -0.37 0.30
N LEU A 15 14.96 -0.65 -0.97
CA LEU A 15 13.97 -0.53 -2.05
C LEU A 15 12.79 -1.50 -1.86
N GLY A 16 13.05 -2.75 -1.47
CA GLY A 16 12.00 -3.71 -1.18
C GLY A 16 11.08 -3.25 -0.04
N VAL A 17 11.67 -2.70 1.02
CA VAL A 17 10.91 -2.13 2.16
C VAL A 17 10.09 -0.91 1.72
N ALA A 18 10.66 -0.01 0.91
CA ALA A 18 9.96 1.15 0.40
C ALA A 18 8.74 0.75 -0.46
N ILE A 19 8.91 -0.23 -1.36
CA ILE A 19 7.80 -0.75 -2.18
C ILE A 19 6.71 -1.37 -1.29
N ALA A 20 7.08 -2.16 -0.29
CA ALA A 20 6.12 -2.75 0.64
C ALA A 20 5.34 -1.67 1.42
N ALA A 21 6.01 -0.61 1.89
CA ALA A 21 5.37 0.51 2.57
C ALA A 21 4.37 1.23 1.65
N VAL A 22 4.75 1.52 0.41
CA VAL A 22 3.84 2.13 -0.59
C VAL A 22 2.63 1.24 -0.86
N ALA A 23 2.83 -0.08 -0.99
CA ALA A 23 1.74 -1.03 -1.20
C ALA A 23 0.76 -1.04 -0.02
N LEU A 24 1.26 -0.97 1.23
CA LEU A 24 0.41 -0.88 2.42
C LEU A 24 -0.40 0.43 2.44
N VAL A 25 0.23 1.56 2.13
CA VAL A 25 -0.47 2.85 2.05
C VAL A 25 -1.56 2.80 0.97
N ALA A 26 -1.24 2.28 -0.22
CA ALA A 26 -2.22 2.09 -1.29
C ALA A 26 -3.39 1.17 -0.86
N LEU A 27 -3.09 0.12 -0.09
CA LEU A 27 -4.10 -0.78 0.46
C LEU A 27 -5.03 -0.07 1.46
N PHE A 28 -4.48 0.79 2.32
CA PHE A 28 -5.30 1.62 3.23
C PHE A 28 -6.25 2.53 2.46
N PHE A 29 -5.76 3.25 1.46
CA PHE A 29 -6.61 4.10 0.61
C PHE A 29 -7.65 3.29 -0.16
N PHE A 30 -7.28 2.10 -0.62
CA PHE A 30 -8.22 1.21 -1.30
C PHE A 30 -9.34 0.74 -0.38
N TYR A 31 -9.03 0.38 0.87
CA TYR A 31 -10.05 0.03 1.87
C TYR A 31 -10.93 1.20 2.25
N ASP A 32 -10.35 2.40 2.43
CA ASP A 32 -11.12 3.61 2.70
C ASP A 32 -12.07 3.93 1.53
N TRP A 33 -11.58 3.86 0.29
CA TRP A 33 -12.41 4.02 -0.90
C TRP A 33 -13.53 2.97 -1.00
N LEU A 34 -13.23 1.69 -0.72
CA LEU A 34 -14.25 0.64 -0.68
C LEU A 34 -15.29 0.91 0.40
N GLY A 35 -14.86 1.39 1.58
CA GLY A 35 -15.73 1.81 2.66
C GLY A 35 -16.69 2.91 2.21
N GLN A 36 -16.17 4.00 1.66
CA GLN A 36 -16.97 5.13 1.18
C GLN A 36 -17.90 4.73 0.02
N THR A 37 -17.43 3.88 -0.90
CA THR A 37 -18.18 3.55 -2.12
C THR A 37 -19.28 2.51 -1.87
N TYR A 38 -19.02 1.54 -0.98
CA TYR A 38 -19.90 0.37 -0.83
C TYR A 38 -20.48 0.20 0.58
N LEU A 39 -19.86 0.77 1.61
CA LEU A 39 -20.31 0.64 3.01
C LEU A 39 -20.98 1.92 3.54
N ASP A 40 -20.68 3.09 2.96
CA ASP A 40 -21.19 4.41 3.40
C ASP A 40 -22.54 4.80 2.77
N THR A 41 -23.18 3.91 2.00
CA THR A 41 -24.60 4.07 1.60
C THR A 41 -25.58 3.72 2.73
N GLY A 42 -25.06 3.33 3.89
CA GLY A 42 -25.82 2.88 5.07
C GLY A 42 -25.84 3.85 6.25
N GLY A 43 -25.78 5.17 6.03
CA GLY A 43 -26.12 6.20 7.02
C GLY A 43 -25.14 6.40 8.19
N THR A 44 -24.52 7.58 8.22
CA THR A 44 -23.84 8.23 9.36
C THR A 44 -23.09 7.31 10.33
N ILE A 45 -21.76 7.34 10.23
CA ILE A 45 -20.93 7.32 11.43
C ILE A 45 -20.02 8.55 11.38
N GLY A 46 -20.44 9.59 12.10
CA GLY A 46 -19.54 10.63 12.58
C GLY A 46 -18.75 10.16 13.79
#